data_AF-A0A935TED0-F1
#
_entry.id   AF-A0A935TED0-F1
#
_cell.length_a   1.000
_cell.length_b   1.000
_cell.length_c   1.000
_cell.angle_alpha   90.00
_cell.angle_beta   90.00
_cell.angle_gamma   90.00
#
_symmetry.space_group_name_H-M   'P 1'
#
loop_
_entity.id
_entity.type
_entity.pdbx_description
1 polymer ?
#
loop_
_entity_poly.entity_id
_entity_poly.type
_entity_poly.pdbx_seq_one_letter_code
_entity_poly.pdbx_strand_id
1 'polypeptide(L)' 'MYFTYILKSQKDNTFYYGSTQNLDARILVHNSGSVKYTKGHRPYVLHYFEKYET' A
#
# COMPACT_ATOMS: atom_id res chain seq x y z
N MET A 1 9.74 10.81 10.63
CA MET A 1 9.76 9.34 10.42
C MET A 1 8.74 8.99 9.34
N TYR A 2 9.19 8.36 8.28
CA TYR A 2 8.38 7.98 7.13
C TYR A 2 8.55 6.49 6.84
N PHE A 3 7.51 5.87 6.31
CA PHE A 3 7.53 4.50 5.83
C PHE A 3 7.44 4.49 4.33
N THR A 4 8.34 3.77 3.67
CA THR A 4 8.22 3.42 2.26
C THR A 4 7.72 1.99 2.20
N TYR A 5 6.73 1.72 1.36
CA TYR A 5 6.04 0.42 1.35
C TYR A 5 5.75 -0.06 -0.06
N ILE A 6 5.66 -1.38 -0.17
CA ILE A 6 5.29 -2.10 -1.37
C ILE A 6 4.08 -2.97 -1.02
N LEU A 7 2.95 -2.69 -1.67
CA LEU A 7 1.78 -3.54 -1.61
C LEU A 7 1.75 -4.44 -2.84
N LYS A 8 1.35 -5.69 -2.66
CA LYS A 8 1.11 -6.64 -3.74
C LYS A 8 -0.38 -6.91 -3.85
N SER A 9 -0.94 -6.75 -5.03
CA SER A 9 -2.29 -7.20 -5.34
C SER A 9 -2.31 -8.73 -5.38
N GLN A 10 -3.24 -9.34 -4.65
CA GLN A 10 -3.47 -10.78 -4.76
C GLN A 10 -4.26 -11.17 -6.01
N LYS A 11 -4.90 -10.19 -6.67
CA LYS A 11 -5.75 -10.44 -7.84
C LYS A 11 -4.94 -10.65 -9.11
N ASP A 12 -3.92 -9.81 -9.31
CA ASP A 12 -3.16 -9.76 -10.56
C ASP A 12 -1.65 -9.66 -10.33
N ASN A 13 -1.19 -9.89 -9.09
CA ASN A 13 0.23 -9.83 -8.71
C ASN A 13 0.90 -8.48 -8.99
N THR A 14 0.13 -7.40 -9.21
CA THR A 14 0.68 -6.07 -9.42
C THR A 14 1.26 -5.50 -8.13
N PHE A 15 2.32 -4.70 -8.26
CA PHE A 15 2.95 -4.03 -7.14
C PHE A 15 2.57 -2.55 -7.11
N TYR A 16 2.30 -2.03 -5.92
CA TYR A 16 2.07 -0.63 -5.66
C TYR A 16 3.11 -0.10 -4.69
N TYR A 17 3.82 0.94 -5.11
CA TYR A 17 4.89 1.57 -4.35
C TYR A 17 4.40 2.90 -3.81
N GLY A 18 4.71 3.20 -2.55
CA GLY A 18 4.36 4.48 -1.96
C GLY A 18 5.14 4.77 -0.69
N SER A 19 4.95 5.98 -0.18
CA SER A 19 5.42 6.38 1.13
C SER A 19 4.29 7.01 1.95
N THR A 20 4.37 6.88 3.27
CA THR A 20 3.36 7.39 4.21
C THR A 20 3.99 7.56 5.58
N GLN A 21 3.41 8.42 6.42
CA GLN A 21 3.74 8.49 7.84
C GLN A 21 2.99 7.43 8.66
N ASN A 22 1.85 6.94 8.13
CA ASN A 22 1.01 5.95 8.78
C ASN A 22 0.70 4.80 7.80
N LEU A 23 1.34 3.64 8.03
CA LEU A 23 1.29 2.49 7.14
C LEU A 23 -0.06 1.76 7.23
N ASP A 24 -0.55 1.52 8.45
CA ASP A 24 -1.81 0.80 8.70
C ASP A 24 -3.01 1.52 8.09
N ALA A 25 -3.13 2.83 8.33
CA ALA A 25 -4.18 3.65 7.75
C ALA A 25 -4.13 3.62 6.22
N ARG A 26 -2.92 3.59 5.65
CA ARG A 26 -2.73 3.59 4.20
C ARG A 26 -3.14 2.27 3.56
N ILE A 27 -2.82 1.14 4.18
CA ILE A 27 -3.24 -0.19 3.72
C ILE A 27 -4.77 -0.29 3.72
N LEU A 28 -5.43 0.21 4.78
CA LEU A 28 -6.89 0.25 4.87
C LEU A 28 -7.51 1.09 3.75
N VAL A 29 -6.96 2.27 3.45
CA VAL A 29 -7.43 3.15 2.36
C VAL A 29 -7.30 2.48 0.98
N HIS A 30 -6.22 1.72 0.74
CA HIS A 30 -6.07 1.00 -0.52
C HIS A 30 -7.06 -0.15 -0.65
N ASN A 31 -7.34 -0.87 0.44
CA ASN A 31 -8.29 -1.97 0.48
C ASN A 31 -9.76 -1.51 0.55
N SER A 32 -10.06 -0.32 1.06
CA SER A 32 -11.40 0.28 1.01
C SER A 32 -11.81 0.69 -0.41
N GLY A 33 -10.84 0.84 -1.32
CA GLY A 33 -11.09 1.25 -2.70
C GLY A 33 -11.25 2.75 -2.89
N SER A 34 -10.82 3.55 -1.91
CA SER A 34 -10.84 5.02 -1.97
C SER A 34 -9.87 5.60 -3.02
N VAL A 35 -8.93 4.79 -3.52
CA VAL A 35 -7.95 5.20 -4.54
C VAL A 35 -8.35 4.65 -5.92
N LYS A 36 -8.53 5.54 -6.90
CA LYS A 36 -9.03 5.22 -8.25
C LYS A 36 -8.23 4.12 -8.96
N TYR A 37 -6.91 4.12 -8.79
CA TYR A 37 -6.05 3.10 -9.39
C TYR A 37 -6.19 1.77 -8.64
N THR A 38 -5.91 1.74 -7.32
CA THR A 38 -5.88 0.49 -6.56
C THR A 38 -7.26 -0.16 -6.39
N LYS A 39 -8.38 0.55 -6.52
CA LYS A 39 -9.73 -0.03 -6.31
C LYS A 39 -10.03 -1.26 -7.18
N GLY A 40 -9.48 -1.35 -8.39
CA GLY A 40 -9.71 -2.45 -9.34
C GLY A 40 -8.82 -3.68 -9.14
N HIS A 41 -7.74 -3.50 -8.38
CA HIS A 41 -6.67 -4.48 -8.15
C HIS A 41 -6.66 -4.98 -6.69
N ARG A 42 -7.74 -4.74 -5.95
CA ARG A 42 -7.89 -5.30 -4.59
C ARG A 42 -8.12 -6.82 -4.65
N PRO A 43 -7.77 -7.57 -3.59
CA PRO A 43 -7.19 -7.08 -2.33
C PRO A 43 -5.66 -6.92 -2.39
N TYR A 44 -5.15 -5.88 -1.72
CA TYR A 44 -3.72 -5.62 -1.55
C TYR A 44 -3.21 -6.16 -0.21
N VAL A 45 -2.05 -6.81 -0.25
CA VAL A 45 -1.31 -7.25 0.94
C VAL A 45 0.01 -6.51 1.04
N LEU A 46 0.46 -6.27 2.26
CA LEU A 46 1.77 -5.67 2.51
C LEU A 46 2.85 -6.68 2.15
N HIS A 47 3.68 -6.36 1.17
CA HIS A 47 4.78 -7.23 0.71
C HIS A 47 6.12 -6.81 1.32
N TYR A 48 6.36 -5.51 1.40
CA TYR A 48 7.57 -4.93 1.98
C TYR A 48 7.25 -3.58 2.60
N PHE A 49 7.96 -3.22 3.66
CA PHE A 49 8.04 -1.84 4.11
C PHE A 49 9.39 -1.59 4.77
N GLU A 50 9.85 -0.35 4.68
CA GLU A 50 11.05 0.13 5.35
C GLU A 50 10.76 1.47 6.01
N LYS A 51 11.34 1.67 7.18
CA LYS A 51 11.17 2.85 8.02
C LYS A 51 12.41 3.72 7.88
N TYR A 52 12.18 4.99 7.62
CA TYR A 52 13.21 6.01 7.50
C TYR A 52 13.03 7.08 8.57
N GLU A 53 14.13 7.40 9.24
CA GLU A 53 14.25 8.62 10.02
C GLU A 53 14.56 9.76 9.06
N THR A 54 13.76 10.81 9.17
CA THR A 54 13.80 12.05 8.37
C THR A 54 13.97 13.19 9.32
#